data_AF-A0A6G4R6M5-F1
#
_entry.id   AF-A0A6G4R6M5-F1
#
_cell.length_a   1.000
_cell.length_b   1.000
_cell.length_c   1.000
_cell.angle_alpha   90.00
_cell.angle_beta   90.00
_cell.angle_gamma   90.00
#
_symmetry.space_group_name_H-M   'P 1'
#
loop_
_entity.id
_entity.type
_entity.pdbx_description
1 polymer ?
#
loop_
_entity_poly.entity_id
_entity_poly.type
_entity_poly.pdbx_seq_one_letter_code
_entity_poly.pdbx_strand_id
1 'polypeptide(L)' 'MPVATDGGDEEDGLGIGIGVGLAIGASIGLLTDNLALWLPMGLVIGLTIGGMLNW' A
#
# COMPACT_ATOMS: atom_id res chain seq x y z
N MET A 1 33.38 2.57 -8.49
CA MET A 1 32.11 1.84 -8.71
C MET A 1 31.15 2.24 -7.60
N PRO A 2 30.10 3.03 -7.87
CA PRO A 2 29.13 3.38 -6.84
C PRO A 2 28.29 2.14 -6.50
N VAL A 3 28.32 1.76 -5.23
CA VAL A 3 27.52 0.72 -4.58
C VAL A 3 26.59 1.42 -3.60
N ALA A 4 25.39 0.85 -3.45
CA ALA A 4 24.26 1.26 -2.61
C ALA A 4 23.20 2.14 -3.29
N THR A 5 22.14 1.44 -3.71
CA THR A 5 20.72 1.76 -3.57
C THR A 5 20.44 3.17 -3.03
N ASP A 6 20.07 4.04 -3.96
CA ASP A 6 19.41 5.31 -3.70
C ASP A 6 17.93 5.10 -4.07
N GLY A 7 17.05 5.09 -3.06
CA GLY A 7 15.64 4.75 -3.20
C GLY A 7 14.70 5.57 -2.32
N GLY A 8 15.18 6.70 -1.78
CA GLY A 8 14.33 7.82 -1.35
C GLY A 8 14.48 8.91 -2.42
N ASP A 9 13.50 9.75 -2.76
CA ASP A 9 12.68 10.48 -1.80
C ASP A 9 11.37 11.03 -2.43
N GLU A 10 10.87 10.47 -3.54
CA GLU A 10 9.65 11.00 -4.20
C GLU A 10 8.57 9.94 -4.52
N GLU A 11 8.84 8.65 -4.33
CA GLU A 11 7.90 7.55 -4.64
C GLU A 11 7.34 6.83 -3.39
N ASP A 12 7.77 7.27 -2.20
CA ASP A 12 7.45 6.65 -0.91
C ASP A 12 5.97 6.74 -0.54
N GLY A 13 5.29 7.84 -0.90
CA GLY A 13 3.88 8.03 -0.57
C GLY A 13 3.00 6.93 -1.15
N LEU A 14 3.26 6.54 -2.40
CA LEU A 14 2.54 5.46 -3.06
C LEU A 14 2.87 4.10 -2.43
N GLY A 15 4.15 3.81 -2.19
CA GLY A 15 4.60 2.55 -1.57
C GLY A 15 4.04 2.35 -0.15
N ILE A 16 4.08 3.41 0.66
CA ILE A 16 3.50 3.45 2.01
C ILE A 16 1.98 3.27 1.95
N GLY A 17 1.29 3.96 1.04
CA GLY A 17 -0.15 3.84 0.86
C GLY A 17 -0.58 2.40 0.52
N ILE A 18 0.09 1.78 -0.45
CA ILE A 18 -0.16 0.38 -0.83
C ILE A 18 0.13 -0.56 0.34
N GLY A 19 1.27 -0.40 1.03
CA GLY A 19 1.64 -1.24 2.17
C GLY A 19 0.62 -1.18 3.32
N VAL A 20 0.19 0.03 3.69
CA VAL A 20 -0.81 0.25 4.74
C VAL A 20 -2.19 -0.26 4.31
N GLY A 21 -2.62 0.06 3.09
CA GLY A 21 -3.91 -0.39 2.55
C GLY A 21 -4.02 -1.91 2.46
N LEU A 22 -2.95 -2.59 2.02
CA LEU A 22 -2.89 -4.05 1.99
C LEU A 22 -2.86 -4.66 3.39
N ALA A 23 -2.11 -4.10 4.34
CA ALA A 23 -2.08 -4.60 5.72
C ALA A 23 -3.47 -4.55 6.38
N ILE A 24 -4.20 -3.44 6.19
CA ILE A 24 -5.57 -3.27 6.69
C ILE A 24 -6.56 -4.18 5.94
N GLY A 25 -6.51 -4.20 4.61
CA GLY A 25 -7.40 -5.05 3.80
C GLY A 25 -7.20 -6.54 4.07
N ALA A 26 -5.95 -6.98 4.24
CA ALA A 26 -5.63 -8.37 4.55
C ALA A 26 -6.08 -8.77 5.96
N SER A 27 -5.87 -7.91 6.96
CA SER A 27 -6.30 -8.20 8.33
C SER A 27 -7.83 -8.29 8.46
N ILE A 28 -8.56 -7.37 7.83
CA ILE A 28 -10.04 -7.41 7.82
C ILE A 28 -10.55 -8.58 6.98
N GLY A 29 -9.94 -8.83 5.81
CA GLY A 29 -10.30 -9.95 4.95
C GLY A 29 -10.10 -11.31 5.62
N LEU A 30 -9.06 -11.45 6.43
CA LEU A 30 -8.81 -12.66 7.21
C LEU A 30 -9.83 -12.82 8.36
N LEU A 31 -10.17 -11.73 9.06
CA LEU A 31 -11.21 -11.72 10.10
C LEU A 31 -12.61 -12.07 9.60
N THR A 32 -12.89 -11.74 8.33
CA THR A 32 -14.22 -11.92 7.72
C THR A 32 -14.28 -13.16 6.81
N ASP A 33 -13.21 -13.97 6.78
CA ASP A 33 -13.03 -15.10 5.84
C ASP A 33 -13.33 -14.71 4.37
N ASN A 34 -13.07 -13.45 4.01
CA ASN A 34 -13.39 -12.89 2.70
C ASN A 34 -12.27 -11.98 2.17
N LEU A 35 -11.07 -12.56 2.08
CA LEU A 35 -9.90 -11.91 1.48
C LEU A 35 -10.12 -11.51 0.02
N ALA A 36 -10.94 -12.25 -0.73
CA ALA A 36 -11.16 -12.00 -2.15
C ALA A 36 -11.79 -10.64 -2.44
N LEU A 37 -12.69 -10.15 -1.56
CA LEU A 37 -13.28 -8.82 -1.66
C LEU A 37 -12.46 -7.76 -0.92
N TRP A 38 -11.89 -8.11 0.23
CA TRP A 38 -11.21 -7.13 1.08
C TRP A 38 -9.80 -6.76 0.63
N LEU A 39 -9.07 -7.66 -0.05
CA LEU A 39 -7.77 -7.32 -0.65
C LEU A 39 -7.85 -6.23 -1.73
N PRO A 40 -8.70 -6.35 -2.77
CA PRO A 40 -8.81 -5.30 -3.77
C PRO A 40 -9.34 -3.99 -3.17
N MET A 41 -10.22 -4.04 -2.17
CA MET A 41 -10.63 -2.83 -1.44
C MET A 41 -9.45 -2.18 -0.70
N GLY A 42 -8.66 -2.96 0.05
CA GLY A 42 -7.47 -2.47 0.74
C GLY A 42 -6.44 -1.88 -0.23
N LEU A 43 -6.25 -2.51 -1.39
CA LEU A 43 -5.39 -2.01 -2.46
C LEU A 43 -5.89 -0.67 -3.02
N VAL A 44 -7.19 -0.56 -3.36
CA VAL A 44 -7.76 0.69 -3.87
C VAL A 44 -7.66 1.81 -2.84
N ILE A 45 -7.99 1.53 -1.58
CA ILE A 45 -7.85 2.49 -0.48
C ILE A 45 -6.38 2.91 -0.33
N GLY A 46 -5.45 1.97 -0.34
CA GLY A 46 -4.02 2.24 -0.26
C GLY A 46 -3.48 3.06 -1.43
N LEU A 47 -3.90 2.74 -2.66
CA LEU A 47 -3.58 3.52 -3.87
C LEU A 47 -4.15 4.93 -3.81
N THR A 48 -5.38 5.11 -3.32
CA THR A 48 -5.98 6.45 -3.19
C THR A 48 -5.24 7.30 -2.16
N ILE A 49 -4.88 6.72 -1.02
CA ILE A 49 -4.15 7.44 0.04
C ILE A 49 -2.72 7.74 -0.41
N GLY A 50 -2.03 6.75 -0.97
CA GLY A 50 -0.66 6.93 -1.44
C GLY A 50 -0.56 7.88 -2.63
N GLY A 51 -1.52 7.82 -3.55
CA GLY A 51 -1.63 8.77 -4.66
C GLY A 51 -2.05 10.17 -4.22
N MET A 52 -2.86 10.30 -3.17
CA MET A 52 -3.23 11.60 -2.58
C MET A 52 -2.05 12.25 -1.83
N LEU A 53 -1.21 11.44 -1.18
CA LEU A 53 -0.02 11.91 -0.49
C LEU A 53 1.11 12.32 -1.47
N ASN A 54 1.03 11.85 -2.72
CA ASN A 54 1.99 12.12 -3.79
C ASN A 54 1.74 13.47 -4.49
N TRP A 55 1.59 14.56 -3.72
CA TRP A 55 1.44 15.94 -4.19
C TRP A 55 2.56 16.83 -3.64
#